data_AF-A0A942DQN6-F1
#
_entry.id   AF-A0A942DQN6-F1
#
_cell.length_a   1.000
_cell.length_b   1.000
_cell.length_c   1.000
_cell.angle_alpha   90.00
_cell.angle_beta   90.00
_cell.angle_gamma   90.00
#
_symmetry.space_group_name_H-M   'P 1'
#
loop_
_entity.id
_entity.type
_entity.pdbx_description
1 polymer ?
#
loop_
_entity_poly.entity_id
_entity_poly.type
_entity_poly.pdbx_seq_one_letter_code
_entity_poly.pdbx_strand_id
1 'polypeptide(L)' 'MCQIQLRLRSELKNFGLNPSEWTLHKLTKKKFKITHIADNSFYFVGDTKTKGLSREWKTVQLVSI' A
#
# COMPACT_ATOMS: atom_id res chain seq x y z
N MET A 1 11.18 1.69 11.50
CA MET A 1 10.36 1.65 10.26
C MET A 1 11.27 1.40 9.07
N CYS A 2 10.99 0.40 8.22
CA CYS A 2 11.80 0.14 7.02
C CYS A 2 11.58 1.24 5.96
N GLN A 3 12.65 1.78 5.37
CA GLN A 3 12.59 2.83 4.33
C GLN A 3 11.66 2.50 3.15
N ILE A 4 11.52 1.22 2.82
CA ILE A 4 10.63 0.72 1.76
C ILE A 4 9.16 1.03 2.06
N GLN A 5 8.73 0.94 3.31
CA GLN A 5 7.34 1.13 3.70
C GLN A 5 6.93 2.61 3.62
N LEU A 6 7.85 3.52 3.95
CA LEU A 6 7.63 4.98 3.82
C LEU A 6 7.44 5.38 2.36
N ARG A 7 8.30 4.90 1.46
CA ARG A 7 8.18 5.18 0.02
C ARG A 7 6.86 4.64 -0.55
N LEU A 8 6.53 3.37 -0.28
CA LEU A 8 5.28 2.77 -0.75
C LEU A 8 4.06 3.54 -0.23
N ARG A 9 4.09 4.04 1.01
CA ARG A 9 3.04 4.90 1.56
C ARG A 9 2.91 6.20 0.79
N SER A 10 4.02 6.88 0.52
CA SER A 10 4.00 8.13 -0.24
C SER A 10 3.53 7.93 -1.69
N GLU A 11 3.79 6.77 -2.29
CA GLU A 11 3.34 6.43 -3.66
C GLU A 11 1.83 6.14 -3.75
N LEU A 12 1.11 5.99 -2.63
CA LEU A 12 -0.35 5.83 -2.63
C LEU A 12 -1.08 7.04 -3.24
N LYS A 13 -0.50 8.24 -3.16
CA LYS A 13 -1.04 9.46 -3.79
C LYS A 13 -1.22 9.31 -5.31
N ASN A 14 -0.39 8.49 -5.96
CA ASN A 14 -0.48 8.22 -7.40
C ASN A 14 -1.75 7.43 -7.77
N PHE A 15 -2.40 6.83 -6.77
CA PHE A 15 -3.67 6.10 -6.89
C PHE A 15 -4.85 6.91 -6.34
N GLY A 16 -4.67 8.21 -6.06
CA GLY A 16 -5.70 9.07 -5.47
C GLY A 16 -5.93 8.85 -3.97
N LEU A 17 -5.06 8.10 -3.30
CA LEU A 17 -5.17 7.78 -1.88
C LEU A 17 -4.27 8.70 -1.04
N ASN A 18 -4.85 9.42 -0.08
CA ASN A 18 -4.12 10.32 0.80
C ASN A 18 -3.23 9.55 1.81
N PRO A 19 -1.89 9.55 1.71
CA PRO A 19 -1.02 8.71 2.53
C PRO A 19 -1.23 8.83 4.04
N SER A 20 -1.69 9.98 4.54
CA SER A 20 -1.95 10.17 5.98
C SER A 20 -3.12 9.34 6.50
N GLU A 21 -4.07 8.99 5.64
CA GLU A 21 -5.31 8.26 5.97
C GLU A 21 -5.17 6.74 5.87
N TRP A 22 -4.09 6.25 5.27
CA TRP A 22 -3.89 4.83 4.98
C TRP A 22 -2.72 4.23 5.76
N THR A 23 -2.95 3.02 6.27
CA THR A 23 -1.94 2.21 6.96
C THR A 23 -1.56 1.01 6.10
N LEU A 24 -0.26 0.72 6.03
CA LEU A 24 0.29 -0.42 5.28
C LEU A 24 0.65 -1.56 6.22
N HIS A 25 -0.02 -2.69 6.03
CA HIS A 25 0.27 -3.94 6.70
C HIS A 25 0.92 -4.90 5.71
N LYS A 26 2.19 -5.24 5.95
CA LYS A 26 2.91 -6.18 5.10
C LYS A 26 2.30 -7.58 5.27
N LEU A 27 1.75 -8.14 4.20
CA LEU A 27 1.25 -9.52 4.18
C LEU A 27 2.36 -10.50 3.78
N THR A 28 3.09 -10.18 2.71
CA THR A 28 4.20 -11.00 2.21
C THR A 28 5.37 -10.13 1.74
N LYS A 29 6.40 -10.74 1.15
CA LYS A 29 7.49 -9.98 0.50
C LYS A 29 6.99 -9.10 -0.64
N LYS A 30 5.89 -9.45 -1.32
CA LYS A 30 5.37 -8.69 -2.48
C LYS A 30 3.98 -8.09 -2.25
N LYS A 31 3.27 -8.46 -1.19
CA LYS A 31 1.90 -7.98 -0.92
C LYS A 31 1.79 -7.15 0.36
N PHE A 32 0.98 -6.10 0.28
CA PHE A 32 0.58 -5.26 1.39
C PHE A 32 -0.94 -5.13 1.44
N LYS A 33 -1.51 -5.22 2.64
CA LYS A 33 -2.88 -4.78 2.92
C LYS A 33 -2.82 -3.30 3.27
N ILE A 34 -3.69 -2.51 2.68
CA ILE A 34 -3.78 -1.07 2.86
C ILE A 34 -5.16 -0.81 3.48
N THR A 35 -5.20 -0.35 4.73
CA THR A 35 -6.45 -0.10 5.46
C THR A 35 -6.60 1.38 5.75
N HIS A 36 -7.83 1.88 5.71
CA HIS A 36 -8.10 3.24 6.15
C HIS A 36 -7.99 3.29 7.69
N ILE A 37 -7.59 4.44 8.23
CA ILE A 37 -7.41 4.59 9.69
C ILE A 37 -8.77 4.65 10.41
N ALA A 38 -9.80 5.21 9.77
CA ALA A 38 -11.11 5.40 10.37
C ALA A 38 -12.20 4.47 9.82
N ASP A 39 -12.00 3.88 8.65
CA ASP A 39 -13.02 3.10 7.94
C ASP A 39 -12.53 1.68 7.68
N ASN A 40 -13.29 0.70 8.16
CA ASN A 40 -12.96 -0.71 7.99
C ASN A 40 -13.93 -1.42 7.04
N SER A 41 -14.83 -0.70 6.37
CA SER A 41 -15.78 -1.26 5.41
C SER A 41 -15.11 -1.80 4.15
N PHE A 42 -13.91 -1.29 3.82
CA PHE A 42 -13.10 -1.78 2.71
C PHE A 42 -11.61 -1.70 3.02
N TYR A 43 -10.82 -2.41 2.22
CA TYR A 43 -9.37 -2.31 2.23
C TYR A 43 -8.83 -2.46 0.82
N PHE A 44 -7.60 -2.01 0.59
CA PHE A 44 -6.91 -2.31 -0.66
C PHE A 44 -5.87 -3.41 -0.45
N VAL A 45 -5.63 -4.17 -1.51
CA VAL A 45 -4.48 -5.07 -1.61
C VAL A 45 -3.54 -4.51 -2.65
N GLY A 46 -2.35 -4.15 -2.20
CA GLY A 46 -1.27 -3.67 -3.04
C GLY A 46 -0.27 -4.79 -3.33
N ASP A 47 -0.09 -5.11 -4.61
CA ASP A 47 1.02 -5.95 -5.08
C ASP A 47 2.17 -5.06 -5.51
N THR A 48 3.38 -5.44 -5.10
CA THR A 48 4.61 -4.72 -5.36
C THR A 48 5.54 -5.53 -6.26
N LYS A 49 6.26 -4.82 -7.13
CA LYS A 49 7.35 -5.38 -7.93
C LYS A 49 8.67 -4.78 -7.50
N THR A 50 9.73 -5.55 -7.67
CA THR A 50 11.10 -5.05 -7.52
C THR A 50 11.54 -4.45 -8.85
N LYS A 51 12.04 -3.22 -8.84
CA LYS A 51 12.63 -2.54 -10.01
C LYS A 51 14.04 -2.11 -9.63
N GLY A 52 15.04 -2.93 -9.95
CA GLY A 52 16.41 -2.75 -9.46
C GLY A 52 16.48 -2.88 -7.93
N LEU A 53 16.95 -1.83 -7.25
CA LEU A 53 17.03 -1.77 -5.79
C LEU A 53 15.75 -1.23 -5.13
N SER A 54 14.81 -0.68 -5.90
CA SER A 54 13.55 -0.14 -5.36
C SER A 54 12.41 -1.15 -5.44
N ARG A 55 11.41 -0.92 -4.58
CA ARG A 55 10.14 -1.62 -4.61
C ARG A 55 9.05 -0.60 -4.89
N GLU A 56 8.21 -0.91 -5.87
CA GLU A 56 7.19 0.00 -6.39
C GLU A 56 5.87 -0.75 -6.49
N TRP A 57 4.76 -0.01 -6.43
CA TRP A 57 3.44 -0.58 -6.68
C TRP A 57 3.36 -1.13 -8.10
N LYS A 58 2.89 -2.36 -8.23
CA LYS A 58 2.47 -2.97 -9.50
C LYS A 58 0.99 -2.74 -9.70
N THR A 59 0.20 -3.04 -8.68
CA THR A 59 -1.26 -2.87 -8.66
C THR A 59 -1.72 -2.54 -7.26
N VAL A 60 -2.79 -1.77 -7.16
CA VAL A 60 -3.56 -1.53 -5.93
C VAL A 60 -5.00 -1.86 -6.27
N GLN A 61 -5.57 -2.87 -5.63
CA GLN A 61 -6.92 -3.36 -5.92
C GLN A 61 -7.82 -3.14 -4.71
N LEU A 62 -9.03 -2.61 -4.96
CA LEU A 62 -10.05 -2.46 -3.93
C LEU A 62 -10.63 -3.83 -3.58
N VAL A 63 -10.76 -4.08 -2.29
CA VAL A 63 -11.47 -5.22 -1.74
C VAL A 63 -12.51 -4.68 -0.75
N SER A 64 -13.77 -4.75 -1.15
CA SER A 64 -14.89 -4.52 -0.23
C SER A 64 -15.11 -5.78 0.60
N ILE A 65 -15.46 -5.59 1.86
CA ILE A 65 -16.00 -6.65 2.72
C ILE A 65 -17.50 -6.77 2.45
#